data_AF-A0A662JAX6-F1
#
_entry.id   AF-A0A662JAX6-F1
#
_cell.length_a   1.000
_cell.length_b   1.000
_cell.length_c   1.000
_cell.angle_alpha   90.00
_cell.angle_beta   90.00
_cell.angle_gamma   90.00
#
_symmetry.space_group_name_H-M   'P 1'
#
loop_
_entity.id
_entity.type
_entity.pdbx_description
1 polymer ?
#
loop_
_entity_poly.entity_id
_entity_poly.type
_entity_poly.pdbx_seq_one_letter_code
_entity_poly.pdbx_strand_id
1 'polypeptide(L)'
;MRVRVQDPKQIIEKALKDGRKFLLEPEAKSLCVHYSISVPRFMVVNDLESAIKAAHELGYPVVLKVVSPDIIHKSDVGGVIL
;
A
#
# COMPACT_ATOMS: atom_id res chain seq x y z
N MET A 1 -1.51 -11.08 -7.16
CA MET A 1 -1.33 -10.16 -8.32
C MET A 1 0.08 -9.56 -8.27
N ARG A 2 0.89 -9.62 -9.35
CA ARG A 2 2.20 -8.91 -9.40
C ARG A 2 1.93 -7.40 -9.29
N VAL A 3 2.58 -6.72 -8.35
CA VAL A 3 2.52 -5.25 -8.24
C VAL A 3 2.99 -4.69 -9.60
N ARG A 4 2.12 -3.95 -10.29
CA ARG A 4 2.55 -3.21 -11.49
C ARG A 4 3.57 -2.20 -11.03
N VAL A 5 4.83 -2.39 -11.43
CA VAL A 5 5.89 -1.41 -11.17
C VAL A 5 5.52 -0.16 -11.96
N GLN A 6 4.97 0.83 -11.25
CA GLN A 6 4.71 2.15 -11.81
C GLN A 6 6.05 2.89 -11.92
N ASP A 7 6.14 3.78 -12.90
CA ASP A 7 7.29 4.67 -13.04
C ASP A 7 7.41 5.56 -11.78
N PRO A 8 8.57 5.58 -11.09
CA PRO A 8 8.81 6.40 -9.90
C PRO A 8 8.36 7.85 -10.06
N LYS A 9 8.61 8.44 -11.24
CA LYS A 9 8.25 9.82 -11.52
C LYS A 9 6.74 10.02 -11.47
N GLN A 10 5.97 9.12 -12.08
CA GLN A 10 4.50 9.16 -12.07
C GLN A 10 3.92 9.04 -10.66
N ILE A 11 4.51 8.19 -9.81
CA ILE A 11 4.08 8.05 -8.41
C ILE A 11 4.23 9.38 -7.66
N ILE A 12 5.39 10.03 -7.81
CA ILE A 12 5.70 11.29 -7.14
C ILE A 12 4.86 12.44 -7.69
N GLU A 13 4.76 12.55 -9.02
CA GLU A 13 3.94 13.57 -9.68
C GLU A 13 2.47 13.48 -9.28
N LYS A 14 1.93 12.26 -9.15
CA LYS A 14 0.57 12.04 -8.65
C LYS A 14 0.42 12.55 -7.22
N ALA A 15 1.34 12.19 -6.32
CA ALA A 15 1.29 12.65 -4.93
C ALA A 15 1.35 14.19 -4.81
N LEU A 16 2.22 14.82 -5.60
CA LEU A 16 2.33 16.28 -5.67
C LEU A 16 1.06 16.93 -6.23
N LYS A 17 0.47 16.35 -7.29
CA LYS A 17 -0.80 16.81 -7.89
C LYS A 17 -1.96 16.72 -6.91
N ASP A 18 -1.96 15.69 -6.07
CA ASP A 18 -2.94 15.50 -4.98
C ASP A 18 -2.67 16.46 -3.79
N GLY A 19 -1.67 17.35 -3.87
CA GLY A 19 -1.30 18.28 -2.79
C GLY A 19 -0.61 17.60 -1.60
N ARG A 20 -0.22 16.33 -1.72
CA ARG A 20 0.41 15.56 -0.65
C ARG A 20 1.92 15.80 -0.64
N LYS A 21 2.49 15.87 0.57
CA LYS A 21 3.95 15.92 0.81
C LYS A 21 4.52 14.55 1.18
N PHE A 22 3.73 13.49 1.01
CA PHE A 22 4.08 12.12 1.37
C PHE A 22 3.44 11.13 0.40
N LEU A 23 4.03 9.93 0.34
CA LEU A 23 3.49 8.80 -0.40
C LEU A 23 2.62 7.94 0.52
N LEU A 24 1.56 7.37 -0.03
CA LEU A 24 0.83 6.30 0.63
C LEU A 24 1.71 5.04 0.70
N GLU A 25 1.44 4.17 1.67
CA GLU A 25 2.24 2.94 1.87
C GLU A 25 2.38 2.08 0.58
N PRO A 26 1.33 1.83 -0.23
CA PRO A 26 1.47 1.11 -1.49
C PRO A 26 2.35 1.82 -2.53
N GLU A 27 2.30 3.15 -2.58
CA GLU A 27 3.10 3.99 -3.47
C GLU A 27 4.58 3.89 -3.09
N ALA A 28 4.89 4.06 -1.80
CA ALA A 28 6.25 3.95 -1.28
C ALA A 28 6.84 2.53 -1.49
N LYS A 29 6.05 1.48 -1.24
CA LYS A 29 6.50 0.10 -1.50
C LYS A 29 6.76 -0.17 -2.98
N SER A 30 5.94 0.40 -3.88
CA SER A 30 6.16 0.29 -5.32
C SER A 30 7.47 0.96 -5.74
N LEU A 31 7.80 2.11 -5.15
CA LEU A 31 9.08 2.80 -5.34
C LEU A 31 10.25 1.93 -4.86
N CYS A 32 10.17 1.36 -3.66
CA CYS A 32 11.19 0.45 -3.13
C CYS A 32 11.46 -0.72 -4.10
N VAL A 33 10.39 -1.38 -4.56
CA VAL A 33 10.51 -2.51 -5.51
C VAL A 33 11.17 -2.07 -6.82
N HIS A 34 10.82 -0.90 -7.35
CA HIS A 34 11.45 -0.36 -8.56
C HIS A 34 12.97 -0.22 -8.41
N TYR A 35 13.44 0.20 -7.24
CA TYR A 35 14.86 0.33 -6.92
C TYR A 35 15.48 -0.94 -6.31
N SER A 36 14.86 -2.11 -6.52
CA SER A 36 15.35 -3.41 -6.01
C SER A 36 15.46 -3.51 -4.48
N ILE A 37 14.75 -2.66 -3.74
CA ILE A 37 14.63 -2.74 -2.29
C ILE A 37 13.48 -3.70 -1.96
N SER A 38 13.81 -4.78 -1.24
CA SER A 38 12.84 -5.80 -0.86
C SER A 38 11.81 -5.25 0.14
N VAL A 39 10.54 -5.60 -0.06
CA VAL A 39 9.43 -5.24 0.82
C VAL A 39 8.55 -6.46 1.08
N PRO A 40 7.81 -6.52 2.21
CA PRO A 40 6.82 -7.58 2.41
C PRO A 40 5.78 -7.60 1.28
N ARG A 41 5.38 -8.79 0.83
CA ARG A 41 4.30 -8.94 -0.16
C ARG A 41 3.03 -8.28 0.37
N PHE A 42 2.34 -7.54 -0.50
CA PHE A 42 1.14 -6.82 -0.13
C PHE A 42 0.19 -6.72 -1.32
N MET A 43 -1.09 -6.52 -1.05
CA MET A 43 -2.11 -6.23 -2.06
C MET A 43 -3.01 -5.11 -1.56
N VAL A 44 -3.41 -4.20 -2.47
CA VAL A 44 -4.38 -3.15 -2.18
C VAL A 44 -5.77 -3.67 -2.54
N VAL A 45 -6.71 -3.51 -1.62
CA VAL A 45 -8.07 -4.03 -1.70
C VAL A 45 -9.04 -2.90 -1.37
N ASN A 46 -10.22 -2.91 -1.98
CA ASN A 46 -11.22 -1.83 -1.83
C ASN A 46 -12.54 -2.31 -1.23
N ASP A 47 -12.66 -3.61 -0.97
CA ASP A 47 -13.87 -4.25 -0.46
C ASP A 47 -13.51 -5.52 0.31
N LEU A 48 -14.49 -6.06 1.03
CA LEU A 48 -14.32 -7.24 1.88
C LEU A 48 -13.95 -8.49 1.08
N GLU A 49 -14.60 -8.71 -0.06
CA GLU A 49 -14.39 -9.93 -0.86
C GLU A 49 -12.96 -10.00 -1.42
N SER A 50 -12.45 -8.88 -1.95
CA SER A 50 -11.08 -8.75 -2.41
C SER A 50 -10.07 -8.86 -1.27
N ALA A 51 -10.40 -8.37 -0.06
CA ALA A 51 -9.58 -8.55 1.13
C ALA A 51 -9.44 -10.03 1.54
N ILE A 52 -10.55 -10.77 1.57
CA ILE A 52 -10.54 -12.22 1.89
C ILE A 52 -9.73 -13.00 0.86
N LYS A 53 -9.97 -12.76 -0.43
CA LYS A 53 -9.20 -13.38 -1.51
C LYS A 53 -7.71 -13.04 -1.40
N ALA A 54 -7.40 -11.80 -1.04
CA ALA A 54 -6.03 -11.34 -0.88
C ALA A 54 -5.31 -12.05 0.26
N ALA A 55 -5.98 -12.22 1.39
CA ALA A 55 -5.43 -12.94 2.54
C ALA A 55 -5.10 -14.40 2.18
N HIS A 56 -5.98 -15.07 1.44
CA HIS A 56 -5.74 -16.44 0.96
C HIS A 56 -4.54 -16.53 -0.01
N GLU A 57 -4.39 -15.55 -0.92
CA GLU A 57 -3.27 -15.54 -1.86
C GLU A 57 -1.92 -15.22 -1.18
N LEU A 58 -1.93 -14.29 -0.21
CA LEU A 58 -0.73 -13.91 0.54
C LEU A 58 -0.28 -15.00 1.52
N GLY A 59 -1.24 -15.79 2.04
CA GLY A 59 -1.02 -16.78 3.09
C GLY A 59 -1.01 -16.14 4.47
N TYR A 60 -1.54 -16.87 5.46
CA TYR A 60 -1.63 -16.41 6.84
C TYR A 60 -0.32 -16.64 7.63
N PRO A 61 -0.06 -15.84 8.68
CA PRO A 61 -0.85 -14.69 9.15
C PRO A 61 -0.72 -13.46 8.23
N VAL A 62 -1.74 -12.59 8.22
CA VAL A 62 -1.75 -11.35 7.42
C VAL A 62 -2.01 -10.13 8.29
N VAL A 63 -1.55 -8.96 7.84
CA VAL A 63 -1.84 -7.67 8.48
C VAL A 63 -2.74 -6.86 7.57
N LEU A 64 -3.85 -6.34 8.10
CA LEU A 64 -4.71 -5.40 7.40
C LEU A 64 -4.39 -3.97 7.85
N LYS A 65 -4.21 -3.05 6.89
CA LYS A 65 -3.92 -1.64 7.18
C LYS A 65 -4.79 -0.73 6.33
N VAL A 66 -5.35 0.31 6.93
CA VAL A 66 -6.04 1.38 6.21
C VAL A 66 -5.07 2.09 5.26
N VAL A 67 -5.55 2.50 4.08
CA VAL A 67 -4.81 3.34 3.14
C VAL A 67 -5.65 4.58 2.90
N SER A 68 -5.28 5.70 3.54
CA SER A 68 -5.97 6.97 3.39
C SER A 68 -4.96 8.12 3.48
N PRO A 69 -5.08 9.17 2.65
CA PRO A 69 -4.29 10.39 2.80
C PRO A 69 -4.59 11.13 4.11
N ASP A 70 -5.78 10.93 4.69
CA ASP A 70 -6.18 11.58 5.94
C ASP A 70 -5.64 10.85 7.19
N ILE A 71 -5.14 9.62 7.01
CA ILE A 71 -4.68 8.74 8.09
C ILE A 71 -3.24 8.31 7.83
N ILE A 72 -2.30 9.20 8.16
CA ILE A 72 -0.86 8.91 8.07
C ILE A 72 -0.44 7.97 9.20
N HIS A 73 -0.82 8.31 10.44
CA HIS A 73 -0.55 7.49 11.62
C HIS A 73 -1.66 6.47 11.86
N LYS A 74 -1.62 5.39 11.09
CA LYS A 74 -2.66 4.34 11.04
C LYS A 74 -2.90 3.69 12.40
N SER A 75 -1.85 3.41 13.15
CA SER A 75 -1.98 2.75 14.46
C SER A 75 -2.76 3.59 15.46
N ASP A 76 -2.61 4.92 15.42
CA ASP A 76 -3.24 5.86 16.35
C ASP A 76 -4.77 5.85 16.26
N VAL A 77 -5.29 5.42 15.11
CA VAL A 77 -6.74 5.31 14.85
C VAL A 77 -7.23 3.85 14.79
N GLY A 78 -6.40 2.89 15.20
CA GLY A 78 -6.74 1.46 15.09
C GLY A 78 -6.79 0.96 13.64
N GLY A 79 -6.20 1.69 12.70
CA GLY A 79 -6.14 1.37 11.27
C GLY A 79 -5.11 0.30 10.91
N VAL A 80 -4.63 -0.48 11.87
CA VAL A 80 -3.74 -1.65 11.71
C VAL A 80 -4.30 -2.79 12.54
N ILE A 81 -4.54 -3.94 11.90
CA ILE A 81 -5.04 -5.17 12.53
C ILE A 81 -4.15 -6.35 12.12
N LEU A 82 -3.86 -7.24 13.07
CA LEU A 82 -3.00 -8.43 12.92
C LEU A 82 -3.80 -9.72 12.80
#